data_AF-A0A8T4M5H4-F1
#
_entry.id   AF-A0A8T4M5H4-F1
#
_cell.length_a   1.000
_cell.length_b   1.000
_cell.length_c   1.000
_cell.angle_alpha   90.00
_cell.angle_beta   90.00
_cell.angle_gamma   90.00
#
_symmetry.space_group_name_H-M   'P 1'
#
loop_
_entity.id
_entity.type
_entity.pdbx_description
1 polymer ?
#
loop_
_entity_poly.entity_id
_entity_poly.type
_entity_poly.pdbx_seq_one_letter_code
_entity_poly.pdbx_strand_id
1 'polypeptide(L)'
;MHKLGMNKKGDAGNIMEDSVSLFIIIVLIVCFFIFAKFYFIFTEKQIDLKIEENSKFSEIDFAAKQIEGLTFNIDNEIISFSKLAKLSKIDPRYGEIFESKLKEINEGEFGVKIKATPYNLIYDNHGDAAYIIIPSSEPIVFEITKS
;
A
#
# COMPACT_ATOMS: atom_id res chain seq x y z
N MET A 1 28.32 75.51 36.69
CA MET A 1 28.84 74.14 36.51
C MET A 1 27.67 73.20 36.26
N HIS A 2 27.89 72.20 35.41
CA HIS A 2 26.92 71.48 34.58
C HIS A 2 25.76 70.79 35.32
N LYS A 3 24.57 70.88 34.71
CA LYS A 3 23.41 70.01 34.93
C LYS A 3 23.76 68.57 34.55
N LEU A 4 23.45 67.61 35.42
CA LEU A 4 23.28 66.19 35.06
C LEU A 4 21.86 65.78 35.46
N GLY A 5 20.90 66.17 34.62
CA GLY A 5 19.60 65.51 34.58
C GLY A 5 19.74 64.21 33.79
N MET A 6 20.18 63.13 34.44
CA MET A 6 20.17 61.80 33.84
C MET A 6 18.72 61.33 33.71
N ASN A 7 18.30 61.08 32.47
CA ASN A 7 16.93 60.84 32.06
C ASN A 7 16.53 59.38 32.38
N LYS A 8 16.18 59.09 33.65
CA LYS A 8 15.75 57.75 34.14
C LYS A 8 14.55 57.13 33.41
N LYS A 9 13.91 57.87 32.49
CA LYS A 9 12.80 57.39 31.67
C LYS A 9 13.24 56.59 30.44
N GLY A 10 14.48 56.78 29.97
CA GLY A 10 15.02 56.04 28.80
C GLY A 10 15.39 54.59 29.11
N ASP A 11 16.03 54.35 30.27
CA ASP A 11 16.46 53.00 30.66
C ASP A 11 15.29 52.07 31.00
N ALA A 12 14.22 52.60 31.62
CA ALA A 12 13.02 51.82 31.91
C ALA A 12 12.26 51.41 30.63
N GLY A 13 12.29 52.26 29.59
CA GLY A 13 11.70 51.96 28.28
C GLY A 13 12.44 50.82 27.56
N ASN A 14 13.77 50.88 27.52
CA ASN A 14 14.60 49.84 26.91
C ASN A 14 14.50 48.49 27.64
N ILE A 15 14.48 48.49 28.98
CA ILE A 15 14.32 47.25 29.76
C ILE A 15 12.93 46.63 29.53
N MET A 16 11.90 47.46 29.38
CA MET A 16 10.53 46.99 29.11
C MET A 16 10.39 46.43 27.69
N GLU A 17 11.04 47.06 26.70
CA GLU A 17 11.07 46.60 25.31
C GLU A 17 11.84 45.28 25.13
N ASP A 18 12.99 45.13 25.80
CA ASP A 18 13.76 43.88 25.82
C ASP A 18 12.97 42.75 26.51
N SER A 19 12.25 43.06 27.59
CA SER A 19 11.43 42.08 28.32
C SER A 19 10.23 41.61 27.50
N VAL A 20 9.57 42.52 26.76
CA VAL A 20 8.45 42.18 25.87
C VAL A 20 8.93 41.36 24.68
N SER A 21 10.08 41.70 24.10
CA SER A 21 10.68 40.96 23.00
C SER A 21 11.05 39.53 23.41
N LEU A 22 11.64 39.36 24.60
CA LEU A 22 11.95 38.05 25.16
C LEU A 22 10.67 37.21 25.37
N PHE A 23 9.60 37.84 25.88
CA PHE A 23 8.31 37.16 26.08
C PHE A 23 7.71 36.68 24.74
N ILE A 24 7.75 37.49 23.70
CA ILE A 24 7.26 37.12 22.36
C ILE A 24 8.07 35.94 21.81
N ILE A 25 9.39 35.94 21.96
CA ILE A 25 10.25 34.84 21.51
C ILE A 25 9.88 33.54 22.23
N ILE A 26 9.66 33.59 23.55
CA ILE A 26 9.25 32.40 24.33
C ILE A 26 7.90 31.87 23.84
N VAL A 27 6.92 32.75 23.62
CA VAL A 27 5.60 32.36 23.09
C VAL A 27 5.72 31.71 21.71
N LEU A 28 6.53 32.27 20.82
CA LEU A 28 6.77 31.70 19.48
C LEU A 28 7.41 30.30 19.56
N ILE A 29 8.37 30.10 20.47
CA ILE A 29 8.99 28.79 20.69
C ILE A 29 7.96 27.78 21.19
N VAL A 30 7.10 28.16 22.15
CA VAL A 30 6.03 27.28 22.66
C VAL A 30 5.04 26.94 21.55
N CYS A 31 4.61 27.91 20.76
CA CYS A 31 3.74 27.68 19.60
C CYS A 31 4.39 26.72 18.60
N PHE A 32 5.68 26.89 18.29
CA PHE A 32 6.43 26.00 17.40
C PHE A 32 6.41 24.54 17.89
N PHE A 33 6.66 24.30 19.18
CA PHE A 33 6.61 22.94 19.74
C PHE A 33 5.20 22.33 19.71
N ILE A 34 4.16 23.13 19.94
CA ILE A 34 2.77 22.68 19.84
C ILE A 34 2.46 22.28 18.39
N PHE A 35 2.76 23.14 17.41
CA PHE A 35 2.53 22.85 15.99
C PHE A 35 3.35 21.63 15.50
N ALA A 36 4.61 21.51 15.92
CA ALA A 36 5.44 20.36 15.59
C ALA A 36 4.84 19.04 16.11
N LYS A 37 4.33 19.04 17.34
CA LYS A 37 3.65 17.87 17.92
C LYS A 37 2.38 17.49 17.14
N PHE A 38 1.57 18.47 16.73
CA PHE A 38 0.39 18.21 15.90
C PHE A 38 0.76 17.67 14.51
N TYR A 39 1.83 18.20 13.89
CA TYR A 39 2.31 17.71 12.60
C TYR A 39 2.80 16.26 12.66
N PHE A 40 3.53 15.89 13.72
CA PHE A 40 3.97 14.52 13.95
C PHE A 40 2.79 13.56 14.17
N ILE A 41 1.80 13.93 14.98
CA ILE A 41 0.61 13.09 15.22
C ILE A 41 -0.22 12.87 13.94
N PHE A 42 -0.36 13.90 13.09
CA PHE A 42 -1.03 13.76 11.80
C PHE A 42 -0.23 12.89 10.81
N THR A 43 1.09 12.99 10.85
CA THR A 43 1.99 12.19 10.01
C THR A 43 1.95 10.71 10.42
N GLU A 44 2.00 10.40 11.72
CA GLU A 44 1.87 9.02 12.22
C GLU A 44 0.53 8.40 11.82
N LYS A 45 -0.58 9.13 11.98
CA LYS A 45 -1.91 8.65 11.56
C LYS A 45 -2.02 8.37 10.05
N GLN A 46 -1.38 9.17 9.22
CA GLN A 46 -1.36 8.92 7.77
C GLN A 46 -0.46 7.74 7.39
N ILE A 47 0.62 7.52 8.14
CA ILE A 47 1.52 6.37 7.93
C ILE A 47 0.80 5.07 8.32
N ASP A 48 0.09 5.04 9.46
CA ASP A 48 -0.68 3.86 9.88
C ASP A 48 -1.81 3.51 8.90
N LEU A 49 -2.56 4.51 8.41
CA LEU A 49 -3.60 4.30 7.39
C LEU A 49 -3.03 3.73 6.09
N LYS A 50 -1.86 4.23 5.65
CA LYS A 50 -1.21 3.76 4.43
C LYS A 50 -0.58 2.37 4.59
N ILE A 51 -0.13 2.02 5.80
CA ILE A 51 0.36 0.68 6.12
C ILE A 51 -0.81 -0.31 6.18
N GLU A 52 -1.95 0.07 6.76
CA GLU A 52 -3.15 -0.77 6.84
C GLU A 52 -3.80 -0.99 5.45
N GLU A 53 -3.82 0.05 4.59
CA GLU A 53 -4.23 -0.10 3.19
C GLU A 53 -3.23 -0.97 2.39
N ASN A 54 -1.92 -0.77 2.57
CA ASN A 54 -0.91 -1.62 1.92
C ASN A 54 -0.89 -3.06 2.45
N SER A 55 -1.28 -3.32 3.71
CA SER A 55 -1.30 -4.67 4.28
C SER A 55 -2.52 -5.48 3.80
N LYS A 56 -3.63 -4.82 3.43
CA LYS A 56 -4.75 -5.49 2.76
C LYS A 56 -4.45 -5.73 1.27
N PHE A 57 -3.70 -4.83 0.64
CA PHE A 57 -3.11 -5.00 -0.71
C PHE A 57 -1.99 -6.07 -0.78
N SER A 58 -1.62 -6.77 0.32
CA SER A 58 -0.38 -7.58 0.34
C SER A 58 -0.53 -9.10 0.31
N GLU A 59 -1.67 -9.70 0.66
CA GLU A 59 -1.78 -11.16 0.72
C GLU A 59 -2.33 -11.79 -0.55
N ILE A 60 -3.51 -11.36 -0.99
CA ILE A 60 -4.20 -11.94 -2.16
C ILE A 60 -3.43 -11.60 -3.45
N ASP A 61 -2.94 -10.37 -3.57
CA ASP A 61 -2.09 -9.95 -4.70
C ASP A 61 -0.73 -10.66 -4.72
N PHE A 62 -0.17 -10.96 -3.55
CA PHE A 62 1.07 -11.74 -3.45
C PHE A 62 0.84 -13.20 -3.83
N ALA A 63 -0.26 -13.81 -3.38
CA ALA A 63 -0.68 -15.13 -3.82
C ALA A 63 -0.89 -15.16 -5.34
N ALA A 64 -1.59 -14.16 -5.90
CA ALA A 64 -1.80 -14.02 -7.34
C ALA A 64 -0.49 -13.97 -8.12
N LYS A 65 0.48 -13.14 -7.69
CA LYS A 65 1.82 -13.08 -8.31
C LYS A 65 2.58 -14.40 -8.20
N GLN A 66 2.50 -15.09 -7.07
CA GLN A 66 3.14 -16.40 -6.92
C GLN A 66 2.53 -17.42 -7.86
N ILE A 67 1.19 -17.47 -7.97
CA ILE A 67 0.47 -18.36 -8.88
C ILE A 67 0.85 -18.07 -10.34
N GLU A 68 0.90 -16.79 -10.72
CA GLU A 68 1.34 -16.39 -12.07
C GLU A 68 2.77 -16.87 -12.40
N GLY A 69 3.64 -16.86 -11.39
CA GLY A 69 5.02 -17.36 -11.48
C GLY A 69 5.18 -18.88 -11.42
N LEU A 70 4.11 -19.65 -11.19
CA LEU A 70 4.20 -21.11 -11.10
C LEU A 70 4.63 -21.72 -12.44
N THR A 71 5.48 -22.72 -12.33
CA THR A 71 5.92 -23.54 -13.46
C THR A 71 5.76 -25.01 -13.12
N PHE A 72 5.39 -25.81 -14.12
CA PHE A 72 5.12 -27.23 -13.99
C PHE A 72 6.00 -28.01 -14.95
N ASN A 73 6.55 -29.13 -14.50
CA ASN A 73 7.26 -30.06 -15.36
C ASN A 73 6.25 -31.06 -15.93
N ILE A 74 5.99 -30.97 -17.24
CA ILE A 74 5.03 -31.82 -17.97
C ILE A 74 5.75 -32.32 -19.22
N ASP A 75 5.82 -33.64 -19.41
CA ASP A 75 6.49 -34.26 -20.56
C ASP A 75 7.95 -33.79 -20.79
N ASN A 76 8.69 -33.60 -19.69
CA ASN A 76 10.05 -33.05 -19.67
C ASN A 76 10.18 -31.59 -20.15
N GLU A 77 9.07 -30.87 -20.30
CA GLU A 77 9.06 -29.44 -20.55
C GLU A 77 8.63 -28.66 -19.30
N ILE A 78 9.30 -27.53 -19.05
CA ILE A 78 8.87 -26.57 -18.04
C ILE A 78 7.82 -25.65 -18.68
N ILE A 79 6.59 -25.74 -18.20
CA ILE A 79 5.43 -25.00 -18.70
C ILE A 79 4.94 -24.06 -17.59
N SER A 80 4.88 -22.75 -17.86
CA SER A 80 4.31 -21.78 -16.91
C SER A 80 2.81 -21.97 -16.75
N PHE A 81 2.26 -21.54 -15.61
CA PHE A 81 0.81 -21.52 -15.38
C PHE A 81 0.05 -20.85 -16.53
N SER A 82 0.55 -19.71 -17.01
CA SER A 82 -0.04 -18.98 -18.13
C SER A 82 0.00 -19.75 -19.46
N LYS A 83 1.08 -20.48 -19.74
CA LYS A 83 1.20 -21.34 -20.94
C LYS A 83 0.29 -22.55 -20.81
N LEU A 84 0.23 -23.18 -19.64
CA LEU A 84 -0.64 -24.33 -19.37
C LEU A 84 -2.13 -23.97 -19.52
N ALA A 85 -2.54 -22.80 -19.01
CA ALA A 85 -3.91 -22.29 -19.16
C ALA A 85 -4.28 -21.98 -20.62
N LYS A 86 -3.31 -21.62 -21.47
CA LYS A 86 -3.54 -21.46 -22.92
C LYS A 86 -3.66 -22.82 -23.61
N LEU A 87 -2.75 -23.74 -23.28
CA LEU A 87 -2.73 -25.09 -23.86
C LEU A 87 -4.00 -25.87 -23.49
N SER A 88 -4.55 -25.68 -22.29
CA SER A 88 -5.79 -26.34 -21.85
C SER A 88 -7.02 -25.97 -22.69
N LYS A 89 -7.00 -24.83 -23.40
CA LYS A 89 -8.06 -24.43 -24.34
C LYS A 89 -7.91 -25.08 -25.72
N ILE A 90 -6.73 -25.60 -26.04
CA ILE A 90 -6.39 -26.13 -27.36
C ILE A 90 -6.42 -27.66 -27.34
N ASP A 91 -5.91 -28.28 -26.27
CA ASP A 91 -5.74 -29.72 -26.16
C ASP A 91 -6.34 -30.24 -24.83
N PRO A 92 -7.29 -31.20 -24.89
CA PRO A 92 -7.94 -31.78 -23.71
C PRO A 92 -6.98 -32.36 -22.68
N ARG A 93 -5.83 -32.92 -23.10
CA ARG A 93 -4.85 -33.51 -22.20
C ARG A 93 -4.28 -32.47 -21.24
N TYR A 94 -3.96 -31.28 -21.75
CA TYR A 94 -3.52 -30.17 -20.91
C TYR A 94 -4.68 -29.58 -20.10
N GLY A 95 -5.93 -29.75 -20.56
CA GLY A 95 -7.15 -29.46 -19.81
C GLY A 95 -7.21 -30.20 -18.48
N GLU A 96 -7.12 -31.54 -18.53
CA GLU A 96 -7.16 -32.38 -17.32
C GLU A 96 -6.01 -32.06 -16.36
N ILE A 97 -4.80 -31.85 -16.89
CA ILE A 97 -3.63 -31.49 -16.09
C ILE A 97 -3.85 -30.13 -15.42
N PHE A 98 -4.36 -29.15 -16.17
CA PHE A 98 -4.62 -27.81 -15.66
C PHE A 98 -5.69 -27.80 -14.56
N GLU A 99 -6.78 -28.55 -14.72
CA GLU A 99 -7.81 -28.70 -13.69
C GLU A 99 -7.26 -29.36 -12.43
N SER A 100 -6.44 -30.41 -12.57
CA SER A 100 -5.77 -31.03 -11.43
C SER A 100 -4.88 -30.02 -10.68
N LYS A 101 -4.09 -29.22 -11.41
CA LYS A 101 -3.23 -28.19 -10.79
C LYS A 101 -4.01 -27.05 -10.16
N LEU A 102 -5.10 -26.61 -10.78
CA LEU A 102 -6.00 -25.63 -10.17
C LEU A 102 -6.60 -26.15 -8.86
N LYS A 103 -7.00 -27.42 -8.82
CA LYS A 103 -7.53 -28.04 -7.61
C LYS A 103 -6.47 -28.10 -6.51
N GLU A 104 -5.25 -28.52 -6.83
CA GLU A 104 -4.11 -28.50 -5.89
C GLU A 104 -3.85 -27.10 -5.33
N ILE A 105 -3.92 -26.05 -6.16
CA ILE A 105 -3.73 -24.66 -5.72
C ILE A 105 -4.87 -24.21 -4.80
N ASN A 106 -6.12 -24.54 -5.15
CA ASN A 106 -7.31 -24.19 -4.36
C ASN A 106 -7.39 -24.92 -3.00
N GLU A 107 -6.82 -26.12 -2.92
CA GLU A 107 -6.75 -26.94 -1.70
C GLU A 107 -5.44 -26.72 -0.92
N GLY A 108 -4.49 -25.96 -1.49
CA GLY A 108 -3.10 -25.87 -1.06
C GLY A 108 -2.73 -24.65 -0.19
N GLU A 109 -1.43 -24.47 -0.02
CA GLU A 109 -0.79 -23.55 0.95
C GLU A 109 -1.08 -22.05 0.73
N PHE A 110 -1.60 -21.66 -0.43
CA PHE A 110 -1.83 -20.26 -0.75
C PHE A 110 -3.04 -19.65 -0.01
N GLY A 111 -3.91 -20.47 0.59
CA GLY A 111 -5.07 -19.97 1.33
C GLY A 111 -6.05 -19.16 0.48
N VAL A 112 -6.04 -19.36 -0.84
CA VAL A 112 -6.88 -18.66 -1.81
C VAL A 112 -7.73 -19.64 -2.62
N LYS A 113 -8.82 -19.12 -3.17
CA LYS A 113 -9.66 -19.80 -4.16
C LYS A 113 -9.52 -19.08 -5.50
N ILE A 114 -9.24 -19.86 -6.53
CA ILE A 114 -9.14 -19.42 -7.92
C ILE A 114 -10.37 -19.91 -8.67
N LYS A 115 -11.03 -18.99 -9.37
CA LYS A 115 -12.17 -19.27 -10.22
C LYS A 115 -11.99 -18.61 -11.59
N ALA A 116 -12.36 -19.32 -12.65
CA ALA A 116 -12.45 -18.73 -13.97
C ALA A 116 -13.64 -17.75 -14.01
N THR A 117 -13.37 -16.49 -14.34
CA THR A 117 -14.38 -15.43 -14.41
C THR A 117 -14.38 -14.85 -15.82
N PRO A 118 -15.55 -14.57 -16.42
CA PRO A 118 -15.63 -13.86 -17.69
C PRO A 118 -14.98 -12.47 -17.63
N TYR A 119 -14.24 -12.06 -18.67
CA TYR A 119 -13.55 -10.76 -18.70
C TYR A 119 -14.49 -9.56 -18.52
N ASN A 120 -15.75 -9.67 -18.98
CA ASN A 120 -16.77 -8.64 -18.83
C ASN A 120 -17.35 -8.52 -17.40
N LEU A 121 -16.93 -9.37 -16.47
CA LEU A 121 -17.34 -9.37 -15.07
C LEU A 121 -16.19 -9.01 -14.11
N ILE A 122 -15.09 -8.42 -14.63
CA ILE A 122 -14.08 -7.80 -13.77
C ILE A 122 -14.69 -6.51 -13.21
N TYR A 123 -15.24 -6.60 -12.01
CA TYR A 123 -15.70 -5.44 -11.26
C TYR A 123 -14.53 -4.85 -10.46
N ASP A 124 -14.54 -3.53 -10.28
CA ASP A 124 -13.63 -2.82 -9.37
C ASP A 124 -13.99 -3.23 -7.93
N ASN A 125 -13.46 -4.38 -7.50
CA ASN A 125 -13.66 -4.92 -6.17
C ASN A 125 -12.62 -4.30 -5.25
N HIS A 126 -13.11 -3.61 -4.22
CA HIS A 126 -12.38 -2.87 -3.20
C HIS A 126 -11.48 -3.74 -2.30
N GLY A 127 -10.54 -4.50 -2.88
CA GLY A 127 -9.48 -5.23 -2.16
C GLY A 127 -9.79 -6.69 -1.76
N ASP A 128 -10.97 -7.21 -2.08
CA ASP A 128 -11.37 -8.58 -1.68
C ASP A 128 -11.03 -9.66 -2.73
N ALA A 129 -10.63 -9.25 -3.92
CA ALA A 129 -10.25 -10.14 -5.01
C ALA A 129 -9.08 -9.58 -5.83
N ALA A 130 -8.17 -10.46 -6.24
CA ALA A 130 -7.14 -10.18 -7.24
C ALA A 130 -7.47 -10.91 -8.55
N TYR A 131 -6.93 -10.43 -9.67
CA TYR A 131 -7.21 -11.01 -10.98
C TYR A 131 -5.91 -11.36 -11.71
N ILE A 132 -5.80 -12.59 -12.19
CA ILE A 132 -4.77 -12.98 -13.17
C ILE A 132 -5.40 -12.93 -14.55
N ILE A 133 -4.86 -12.09 -15.42
CA ILE A 133 -5.32 -11.92 -16.81
C ILE A 133 -4.26 -12.50 -17.73
N ILE A 134 -4.61 -13.57 -18.44
CA ILE A 134 -3.72 -14.20 -19.41
C ILE A 134 -4.07 -13.66 -20.80
N PRO A 135 -3.14 -12.98 -21.49
CA PRO A 135 -3.40 -12.40 -22.80
C PRO A 135 -3.52 -13.49 -23.88
N SER A 136 -4.65 -13.49 -24.59
CA SER A 136 -5.01 -14.33 -25.74
C SER A 136 -6.03 -13.60 -26.62
N SER A 137 -6.40 -14.17 -27.77
CA SER A 137 -7.47 -13.61 -28.63
C SER A 137 -8.78 -13.41 -27.87
N GLU A 138 -9.10 -14.36 -27.00
CA GLU A 138 -10.10 -14.23 -25.94
C GLU A 138 -9.37 -14.33 -24.60
N PRO A 139 -9.25 -13.22 -23.82
CA PRO A 139 -8.51 -13.23 -22.57
C PRO A 139 -9.05 -14.26 -21.57
N ILE A 140 -8.16 -15.00 -20.93
CA ILE A 140 -8.52 -15.92 -19.85
C ILE A 140 -8.31 -15.18 -18.54
N VAL A 141 -9.36 -15.09 -17.73
CA VAL A 141 -9.33 -14.35 -16.46
C VAL A 141 -9.61 -15.31 -15.32
N PHE A 142 -8.74 -15.23 -14.32
CA PHE A 142 -8.90 -15.93 -13.05
C PHE A 142 -9.08 -14.91 -11.93
N GLU A 143 -10.19 -15.02 -11.24
CA GLU A 143 -10.45 -14.31 -10.00
C GLU A 143 -9.89 -15.10 -8.84
N ILE A 144 -9.18 -14.42 -7.95
CA ILE A 144 -8.51 -14.97 -6.79
C ILE A 144 -9.10 -14.30 -5.57
N THR A 145 -9.75 -15.09 -4.71
CA THR A 145 -10.34 -14.61 -3.45
C THR A 145 -9.70 -15.34 -2.28
N LYS A 146 -9.74 -14.75 -1.09
CA LYS A 146 -9.36 -15.46 0.14
C LYS A 146 -10.28 -16.68 0.36
N SER A 147 -9.73 -17.82 0.77
CA SER A 147 -10.45 -19.09 0.96
C SER A 147 -11.35 -19.07 2.20
#